data_AF-A0A950XX19-F1
#
_entry.id   AF-A0A950XX19-F1
#
_cell.length_a   1.000
_cell.length_b   1.000
_cell.length_c   1.000
_cell.angle_alpha   90.00
_cell.angle_beta   90.00
_cell.angle_gamma   90.00
#
_symmetry.space_group_name_H-M   'P 1'
#
loop_
_entity.id
_entity.type
_entity.pdbx_description
1 polymer ?
#
loop_
_entity_poly.entity_id
_entity_poly.type
_entity_poly.pdbx_seq_one_letter_code
_entity_poly.pdbx_strand_id
1 'polypeptide(L)'
;MIFERSRYVSRAGCPRMLACWRSRRGRYFAIELAKLGAYSITGLDISRTFVDIARNNAAEAGLAVDFRQGDAAKMPFPNRSFDFLLCRAAFKNFSQPLRALQEMCRVLDSGGRAVIIDLRRDTSPAAVSRAVDEMHLGVINTILTKGAFRFMLLKRAYTKQQFQDFLKQTNFRSIDIRENFLGLELMLSR
;
A
#
# COMPACT_ATOMS: atom_id res chain seq x y z
N MET A 1 -13.16 34.56 12.44
CA MET A 1 -14.27 33.59 12.40
C MET A 1 -13.65 32.21 12.42
N ILE A 2 -13.83 31.51 13.53
CA ILE A 2 -13.08 30.33 13.97
C ILE A 2 -13.56 29.12 13.16
N PHE A 3 -12.69 28.50 12.35
CA PHE A 3 -12.96 27.16 11.82
C PHE A 3 -12.63 26.16 12.94
N GLU A 4 -13.68 25.51 13.47
CA GLU A 4 -13.61 24.53 14.53
C GLU A 4 -12.69 23.34 14.17
N ARG A 5 -11.77 23.04 15.10
CA ARG A 5 -11.02 21.79 15.18
C ARG A 5 -11.97 20.61 15.52
N SER A 6 -12.84 20.22 14.59
CA SER A 6 -13.68 19.03 14.73
C SER A 6 -12.88 17.75 14.47
N ARG A 7 -12.14 17.34 15.51
CA ARG A 7 -11.78 15.98 15.96
C ARG A 7 -11.91 14.85 14.92
N TYR A 8 -10.81 14.53 14.24
CA TYR A 8 -10.59 13.24 13.56
C TYR A 8 -10.27 12.13 14.57
N VAL A 9 -11.21 11.85 15.47
CA VAL A 9 -11.12 10.74 16.43
C VAL A 9 -11.82 9.54 15.80
N SER A 10 -11.15 8.38 15.76
CA SER A 10 -11.75 7.12 15.29
C SER A 10 -13.08 6.87 16.01
N ARG A 11 -14.19 6.85 15.28
CA ARG A 11 -15.51 6.61 15.86
C ARG A 11 -15.69 5.11 16.12
N ALA A 12 -16.25 4.75 17.27
CA ALA A 12 -16.65 3.37 17.54
C ALA A 12 -17.59 2.89 16.42
N GLY A 13 -17.30 1.72 15.83
CA GLY A 13 -18.04 1.17 14.69
C GLY A 13 -17.50 1.53 13.29
N CYS A 14 -16.47 2.38 13.17
CA CYS A 14 -15.80 2.57 11.88
C CYS A 14 -15.05 1.29 11.46
N PRO A 15 -15.15 0.85 10.18
CA PRO A 15 -14.39 -0.28 9.70
C PRO A 15 -12.88 -0.06 9.87
N ARG A 16 -12.17 -1.11 10.28
CA ARG A 16 -10.74 -1.10 10.56
C ARG A 16 -9.96 -1.36 9.27
N MET A 17 -9.03 -0.48 8.95
CA MET A 17 -8.20 -0.59 7.75
C MET A 17 -6.71 -0.63 8.10
N LEU A 18 -6.03 -1.67 7.62
CA LEU A 18 -4.58 -1.76 7.65
C LEU A 18 -3.99 -1.19 6.35
N ALA A 19 -3.12 -0.19 6.47
CA ALA A 19 -2.33 0.33 5.35
C ALA A 19 -0.87 -0.15 5.48
N CYS A 20 -0.35 -0.84 4.45
CA CYS A 20 1.05 -1.16 4.29
C CYS A 20 1.65 -0.27 3.19
N TRP A 21 2.64 0.56 3.52
CA TRP A 21 3.29 1.43 2.55
C TRP A 21 4.81 1.43 2.72
N ARG A 22 5.47 2.11 1.78
CA ARG A 22 6.85 2.54 1.90
C ARG A 22 6.92 3.94 1.33
N SER A 23 7.32 4.94 2.12
CA SER A 23 7.39 6.33 1.63
C SER A 23 8.83 6.80 1.54
N ARG A 24 9.17 7.50 0.45
CA ARG A 24 10.40 8.31 0.35
C ARG A 24 10.10 9.81 0.27
N ARG A 25 8.83 10.24 0.16
CA ARG A 25 8.44 11.65 -0.04
C ARG A 25 7.05 11.99 0.54
N GLY A 26 6.90 11.90 1.86
CA GLY A 26 5.97 12.72 2.66
C GLY A 26 4.46 12.53 2.50
N ARG A 27 3.94 11.83 1.49
CA ARG A 27 2.51 11.52 1.36
C ARG A 27 2.23 10.13 1.89
N TYR A 28 1.88 10.06 3.18
CA TYR A 28 1.40 8.84 3.79
C TYR A 28 -0.03 8.62 3.36
N PHE A 29 -0.27 7.64 2.47
CA PHE A 29 -1.62 7.36 2.00
C PHE A 29 -2.58 7.05 3.16
N ALA A 30 -2.06 6.49 4.25
CA ALA A 30 -2.80 6.29 5.50
C ALA A 30 -3.33 7.59 6.12
N ILE A 31 -2.59 8.69 6.04
CA ILE A 31 -3.01 10.02 6.51
C ILE A 31 -4.15 10.56 5.65
N GLU A 32 -4.03 10.48 4.33
CA GLU A 32 -5.08 10.93 3.42
C GLU A 32 -6.37 10.11 3.58
N LEU A 33 -6.25 8.80 3.80
CA LEU A 33 -7.40 7.95 4.14
C LEU A 33 -8.01 8.32 5.49
N ALA A 34 -7.20 8.65 6.50
CA ALA A 34 -7.69 9.07 7.82
C ALA A 34 -8.46 10.39 7.75
N LYS A 35 -8.06 11.34 6.90
CA LYS A 35 -8.78 12.61 6.66
C LYS A 35 -10.20 12.41 6.11
N LEU A 36 -10.49 11.27 5.49
CA LEU A 36 -11.86 10.95 5.03
C LEU A 36 -12.80 10.64 6.21
N GLY A 37 -12.26 10.28 7.38
CA GLY A 37 -13.05 9.96 8.58
C GLY A 37 -13.93 8.71 8.47
N ALA A 38 -13.81 7.93 7.38
CA ALA A 38 -14.63 6.76 7.11
C ALA A 38 -14.12 5.47 7.76
N TYR A 39 -12.85 5.44 8.17
CA TYR A 39 -12.15 4.24 8.63
C TYR A 39 -11.30 4.50 9.87
N SER A 40 -11.15 3.49 10.71
CA SER A 40 -10.10 3.47 11.73
C SER A 40 -8.81 2.97 11.09
N ILE A 41 -7.83 3.85 10.93
CA ILE A 41 -6.59 3.55 10.19
C ILE A 41 -5.50 3.05 11.14
N THR A 42 -4.95 1.88 10.81
CA THR A 42 -3.67 1.40 11.34
C THR A 42 -2.66 1.36 10.20
N GLY A 43 -1.46 1.84 10.45
CA GLY A 43 -0.38 1.80 9.48
C GLY A 43 0.79 0.90 9.90
N LEU A 44 1.32 0.11 8.96
CA LEU A 44 2.47 -0.76 9.16
C LEU A 44 3.60 -0.44 8.17
N ASP A 45 4.81 -0.23 8.69
CA ASP A 45 6.05 -0.13 7.89
C ASP A 45 7.20 -0.84 8.64
N ILE A 46 8.13 -1.44 7.91
CA ILE A 46 9.30 -2.11 8.49
C ILE A 46 10.33 -1.11 9.05
N SER A 47 10.34 0.11 8.48
CA SER A 47 11.27 1.19 8.82
C SER A 47 10.76 2.00 10.00
N ARG A 48 11.49 1.94 11.12
CA ARG A 48 11.23 2.78 12.29
C ARG A 48 11.22 4.27 11.93
N THR A 49 12.18 4.71 11.12
CA THR A 49 12.28 6.10 10.65
C THR A 49 11.00 6.54 9.92
N PHE A 50 10.42 5.70 9.05
CA PHE A 50 9.20 6.09 8.34
C PHE A 50 7.96 6.07 9.22
N VAL A 51 7.91 5.18 10.22
CA VAL A 51 6.87 5.17 11.25
C VAL A 51 6.91 6.47 12.06
N ASP A 52 8.10 6.90 12.50
CA ASP A 52 8.25 8.11 13.31
C ASP A 52 7.85 9.37 12.53
N ILE A 53 8.27 9.48 11.27
CA ILE A 53 7.82 10.57 10.38
C ILE A 53 6.30 10.51 10.16
N ALA A 54 5.71 9.32 9.97
CA ALA A 54 4.26 9.18 9.78
C ALA A 54 3.47 9.67 10.99
N ARG A 55 3.93 9.33 12.21
CA ARG A 55 3.33 9.77 13.47
C ARG A 55 3.37 11.29 13.62
N ASN A 56 4.53 11.90 13.34
CA ASN A 56 4.67 13.36 13.40
C ASN A 56 3.71 14.03 12.40
N ASN A 57 3.65 13.56 11.16
CA ASN A 57 2.77 14.12 10.15
C ASN A 57 1.28 13.96 10.50
N ALA A 58 0.88 12.85 11.13
CA ALA A 58 -0.50 12.67 11.59
C ALA A 58 -0.82 13.58 12.78
N ALA A 59 0.12 13.77 13.71
CA ALA A 59 -0.04 14.68 14.84
C ALA A 59 -0.17 16.13 14.38
N GLU A 60 0.67 16.59 13.44
CA GLU A 60 0.57 17.92 12.82
C GLU A 60 -0.77 18.13 12.10
N ALA A 61 -1.31 17.06 11.50
CA ALA A 61 -2.62 17.08 10.85
C ALA A 61 -3.82 16.92 11.82
N GLY A 62 -3.58 16.71 13.12
CA GLY A 62 -4.63 16.49 14.11
C GLY A 62 -5.41 15.18 13.92
N LEU A 63 -4.78 14.15 13.35
CA LEU A 63 -5.38 12.86 13.01
C LEU A 63 -4.99 11.78 14.03
N ALA A 64 -5.96 10.97 14.45
CA ALA A 64 -5.70 9.77 15.25
C ALA A 64 -5.45 8.56 14.33
N VAL A 65 -4.18 8.20 14.13
CA VAL A 65 -3.76 7.02 13.34
C VAL A 65 -2.78 6.16 14.13
N ASP A 66 -3.01 4.85 14.21
CA ASP A 66 -2.11 3.91 14.89
C ASP A 66 -1.01 3.44 13.93
N PHE A 67 0.15 4.09 13.97
CA PHE A 67 1.32 3.65 13.21
C PHE A 67 2.19 2.69 14.02
N ARG A 68 2.52 1.53 13.44
CA ARG A 68 3.36 0.49 14.04
C ARG A 68 4.53 0.12 13.14
N GLN A 69 5.67 -0.14 13.78
CA GLN A 69 6.79 -0.78 13.11
C GLN A 69 6.54 -2.30 13.08
N GLY A 70 6.75 -2.92 11.92
CA GLY A 70 6.72 -4.38 11.81
C GLY A 70 6.92 -4.89 10.40
N ASP A 71 7.22 -6.19 10.28
CA ASP A 71 7.37 -6.88 9.00
C ASP A 71 6.00 -7.36 8.51
N ALA A 72 5.68 -7.11 7.24
CA ALA A 72 4.46 -7.61 6.62
C ALA A 72 4.41 -9.15 6.55
N ALA A 73 5.55 -9.83 6.60
CA ALA A 73 5.64 -11.29 6.69
C ALA A 73 5.51 -11.85 8.12
N LYS A 74 5.40 -10.98 9.14
CA LYS A 74 5.15 -11.34 10.54
C LYS A 74 4.44 -10.17 11.24
N MET A 75 3.18 -9.96 10.90
CA MET A 75 2.45 -8.77 11.32
C MET A 75 2.12 -8.82 12.83
N PRO A 76 2.35 -7.74 13.59
CA PRO A 76 2.13 -7.69 15.04
C PRO A 76 0.65 -7.45 15.38
N PHE A 77 -0.24 -8.20 14.74
CA PHE A 77 -1.69 -8.10 14.88
C PHE A 77 -2.31 -9.49 15.10
N PRO A 78 -3.35 -9.60 15.94
CA PRO A 78 -4.14 -10.82 16.05
C PRO A 78 -4.80 -11.22 14.72
N ASN A 79 -5.28 -12.46 14.66
CA ASN A 79 -6.10 -12.93 13.54
C ASN A 79 -7.38 -12.07 13.45
N ARG A 80 -7.87 -11.82 12.23
CA ARG A 80 -9.17 -11.15 11.99
C ARG A 80 -9.30 -9.77 12.66
N SER A 81 -8.25 -8.96 12.58
CA SER A 81 -8.17 -7.63 13.16
C SER A 81 -8.65 -6.50 12.23
N PHE A 82 -8.79 -6.76 10.93
CA PHE A 82 -9.08 -5.71 9.94
C PHE A 82 -10.17 -6.10 8.95
N ASP A 83 -11.03 -5.15 8.62
CA ASP A 83 -12.08 -5.29 7.60
C ASP A 83 -11.49 -5.07 6.19
N PHE A 84 -10.53 -4.13 6.10
CA PHE A 84 -9.87 -3.77 4.86
C PHE A 84 -8.34 -3.76 5.01
N LEU A 85 -7.65 -4.12 3.94
CA LEU A 85 -6.20 -4.00 3.84
C LEU A 85 -5.82 -3.33 2.53
N LEU A 86 -4.93 -2.35 2.59
CA LEU A 86 -4.35 -1.71 1.42
C LEU A 86 -2.83 -1.83 1.46
N CYS A 87 -2.24 -2.41 0.43
CA CYS A 87 -0.80 -2.40 0.21
C CYS A 87 -0.49 -1.63 -1.08
N ARG A 88 0.21 -0.50 -0.96
CA ARG A 88 0.51 0.34 -2.14
C ARG A 88 1.99 0.60 -2.29
N ALA A 89 2.51 0.31 -3.48
CA ALA A 89 3.90 0.53 -3.89
C ALA A 89 4.97 -0.12 -2.98
N ALA A 90 4.58 -1.05 -2.10
CA ALA A 90 5.42 -1.65 -1.09
C ALA A 90 5.78 -3.11 -1.38
N PHE A 91 4.83 -3.89 -1.93
CA PHE A 91 4.89 -5.35 -2.02
C PHE A 91 6.14 -5.87 -2.73
N LYS A 92 6.56 -5.22 -3.82
CA LYS A 92 7.80 -5.56 -4.56
C LYS A 92 9.10 -5.50 -3.74
N ASN A 93 9.04 -4.98 -2.52
CA ASN A 93 10.18 -4.87 -1.61
C ASN A 93 10.17 -5.89 -0.47
N PHE A 94 9.12 -6.71 -0.35
CA PHE A 94 9.05 -7.71 0.71
C PHE A 94 10.03 -8.85 0.42
N SER A 95 10.81 -9.22 1.43
CA SER A 95 11.76 -10.34 1.35
C SER A 95 11.06 -11.68 1.27
N GLN A 96 9.87 -11.80 1.89
CA GLN A 96 9.06 -13.01 1.94
C GLN A 96 7.63 -12.71 1.41
N PRO A 97 7.46 -12.54 0.09
CA PRO A 97 6.18 -12.09 -0.51
C PRO A 97 5.02 -13.05 -0.22
N LEU A 98 5.26 -14.38 -0.29
CA LEU A 98 4.24 -15.38 0.00
C LEU A 98 3.79 -15.31 1.46
N ARG A 99 4.74 -15.26 2.42
CA ARG A 99 4.38 -15.11 3.84
C ARG A 99 3.65 -13.81 4.12
N ALA A 100 4.02 -12.72 3.43
CA ALA A 100 3.29 -11.46 3.56
C ALA A 100 1.82 -11.58 3.10
N LEU A 101 1.55 -12.27 1.98
CA LEU A 101 0.18 -12.54 1.55
C LEU A 101 -0.59 -13.42 2.54
N GLN A 102 0.07 -14.43 3.12
CA GLN A 102 -0.53 -15.28 4.15
C GLN A 102 -0.87 -14.50 5.42
N GLU A 103 0.01 -13.60 5.86
CA GLU A 103 -0.25 -12.69 6.98
C GLU A 103 -1.37 -11.70 6.68
N MET A 104 -1.38 -11.10 5.48
CA MET A 104 -2.48 -10.24 5.02
C MET A 104 -3.82 -10.96 5.10
N CYS A 105 -3.88 -12.21 4.62
CA CYS A 105 -5.06 -13.07 4.75
C CYS A 105 -5.39 -13.36 6.22
N ARG A 106 -4.40 -13.66 7.06
CA ARG A 106 -4.59 -13.98 8.49
C ARG A 106 -5.21 -12.83 9.28
N VAL A 107 -4.75 -11.60 9.05
CA VAL A 107 -5.20 -10.41 9.80
C VAL A 107 -6.53 -9.84 9.29
N LEU A 108 -6.96 -10.18 8.07
CA LEU A 108 -8.28 -9.79 7.57
C LEU A 108 -9.39 -10.58 8.27
N ASP A 109 -10.52 -9.95 8.56
CA ASP A 109 -11.71 -10.64 9.06
C ASP A 109 -12.33 -11.53 7.96
N SER A 110 -13.29 -12.36 8.34
CA SER A 110 -14.06 -13.20 7.41
C SER A 110 -14.89 -12.28 6.49
N GLY A 111 -14.73 -12.39 5.17
CA GLY A 111 -15.29 -11.41 4.23
C GLY A 111 -14.51 -10.10 4.11
N GLY A 112 -13.40 -9.96 4.84
CA GLY A 112 -12.47 -8.84 4.72
C GLY A 112 -11.80 -8.80 3.35
N ARG A 113 -11.44 -7.59 2.90
CA ARG A 113 -10.93 -7.35 1.54
C ARG A 113 -9.53 -6.74 1.55
N ALA A 114 -8.66 -7.25 0.68
CA ALA A 114 -7.34 -6.68 0.44
C ALA A 114 -7.28 -6.03 -0.95
N VAL A 115 -6.60 -4.88 -1.04
CA VAL A 115 -6.20 -4.26 -2.29
C VAL A 115 -4.68 -4.12 -2.32
N ILE A 116 -4.04 -4.66 -3.35
CA ILE A 116 -2.59 -4.51 -3.56
C ILE A 116 -2.36 -3.80 -4.88
N ILE A 117 -1.69 -2.65 -4.84
CA ILE A 117 -1.37 -1.84 -6.02
C ILE A 117 0.14 -1.70 -6.11
N ASP A 118 0.74 -2.25 -7.15
CA ASP A 118 2.19 -2.13 -7.38
C ASP A 118 2.53 -2.08 -8.87
N LEU A 119 3.79 -1.80 -9.17
CA LEU A 119 4.33 -1.87 -10.52
C LEU A 119 4.33 -3.32 -11.02
N ARG A 120 4.41 -3.46 -12.35
CA ARG A 120 4.46 -4.77 -13.02
C ARG A 120 5.77 -4.91 -13.80
N ARG A 121 6.47 -6.04 -13.64
CA ARG A 121 7.82 -6.21 -14.20
C ARG A 121 7.87 -6.14 -15.72
N ASP A 122 6.88 -6.74 -16.37
CA ASP A 122 6.78 -6.89 -17.83
C ASP A 122 6.04 -5.73 -18.52
N THR A 123 5.97 -4.57 -17.87
CA THR A 123 5.43 -3.35 -18.49
C THR A 123 6.27 -2.93 -19.71
N SER A 124 5.59 -2.59 -20.80
CA SER A 124 6.25 -2.25 -22.07
C SER A 124 7.02 -0.91 -21.99
N PRO A 125 8.08 -0.74 -22.81
CA PRO A 125 8.80 0.54 -22.90
C PRO A 125 7.90 1.73 -23.25
N ALA A 126 6.96 1.53 -24.19
CA ALA A 126 5.99 2.54 -24.57
C ALA A 126 5.11 2.93 -23.39
N ALA A 127 4.74 1.96 -22.55
CA ALA A 127 3.94 2.23 -21.38
C ALA A 127 4.67 3.05 -20.32
N VAL A 128 5.95 2.71 -20.07
CA VAL A 128 6.81 3.53 -19.22
C VAL A 128 6.97 4.94 -19.77
N SER A 129 7.16 5.09 -21.09
CA SER A 129 7.33 6.43 -21.69
C SER A 129 6.12 7.30 -21.40
N ARG A 130 4.93 6.86 -21.79
CA ARG A 130 3.69 7.62 -21.61
C ARG A 130 3.44 7.95 -20.14
N ALA A 131 3.65 6.99 -19.23
CA ALA A 131 3.45 7.23 -17.80
C ALA A 131 4.40 8.29 -17.24
N VAL A 132 5.63 8.37 -17.75
CA VAL A 132 6.59 9.41 -17.33
C VAL A 132 6.29 10.74 -18.03
N ASP A 133 5.84 10.71 -19.28
CA ASP A 133 5.48 11.91 -20.04
C ASP A 133 4.27 12.63 -19.40
N GLU A 134 3.31 11.88 -18.85
CA GLU A 134 2.17 12.39 -18.05
C GLU A 134 2.59 13.00 -16.69
N MET A 135 3.83 12.79 -16.23
CA MET A 135 4.34 13.44 -15.00
C MET A 135 4.76 14.90 -15.23
N HIS A 136 4.76 15.38 -16.49
CA HIS A 136 5.13 16.75 -16.86
C HIS A 136 6.50 17.19 -16.31
N LEU A 137 7.48 16.28 -16.35
CA LEU A 137 8.84 16.54 -15.90
C LEU A 137 9.65 17.29 -16.97
N GLY A 138 10.64 18.08 -16.54
CA GLY A 138 11.63 18.65 -17.45
C GLY A 138 12.46 17.58 -18.16
N VAL A 139 13.01 17.90 -19.33
CA VAL A 139 13.64 16.93 -20.27
C VAL A 139 14.66 16.00 -19.60
N ILE A 140 15.60 16.55 -18.82
CA ILE A 140 16.63 15.75 -18.13
C ILE A 140 15.98 14.80 -17.12
N ASN A 141 15.02 15.28 -16.34
CA ASN A 141 14.30 14.47 -15.36
C ASN A 141 13.46 13.39 -16.02
N THR A 142 12.88 13.65 -17.19
CA THR A 142 12.15 12.66 -17.99
C THR A 142 13.07 11.52 -18.41
N ILE A 143 14.25 11.81 -18.95
CA ILE A 143 15.23 10.80 -19.37
C ILE A 143 15.67 9.95 -18.16
N LEU A 144 16.09 10.60 -17.08
CA LEU A 144 16.52 9.92 -15.85
C LEU A 144 15.41 9.05 -15.26
N THR A 145 14.18 9.54 -15.23
CA THR A 145 13.03 8.82 -14.67
C THR A 145 12.67 7.61 -15.53
N LYS A 146 12.64 7.73 -16.86
CA LYS A 146 12.44 6.58 -17.77
C LYS A 146 13.51 5.51 -17.52
N GLY A 147 14.77 5.92 -17.36
CA GLY A 147 15.86 5.02 -16.97
C GLY A 147 15.63 4.33 -15.62
N ALA A 148 15.25 5.09 -14.59
CA ALA A 148 14.98 4.57 -13.26
C ALA A 148 13.85 3.53 -13.23
N PHE A 149 12.77 3.76 -13.97
CA PHE A 149 11.70 2.78 -14.12
C PHE A 149 12.24 1.46 -14.71
N ARG A 150 12.87 1.54 -15.88
CA ARG A 150 13.31 0.37 -16.65
C ARG A 150 14.38 -0.44 -15.95
N PHE A 151 15.40 0.24 -15.42
CA PHE A 151 16.60 -0.43 -14.93
C PHE A 151 16.57 -0.72 -13.44
N MET A 152 15.67 -0.09 -12.67
CA MET A 152 15.61 -0.27 -11.21
C MET A 152 14.22 -0.69 -10.72
N LEU A 153 13.19 0.11 -10.95
CA LEU A 153 11.89 -0.09 -10.29
C LEU A 153 11.14 -1.33 -10.81
N LEU A 154 11.08 -1.50 -12.13
CA LEU A 154 10.35 -2.62 -12.75
C LEU A 154 11.07 -3.95 -12.51
N LYS A 155 12.41 -3.99 -12.41
CA LYS A 155 13.15 -5.23 -12.13
C LYS A 155 12.77 -5.87 -10.80
N ARG A 156 12.36 -5.07 -9.81
CA ARG A 156 11.94 -5.56 -8.49
C ARG A 156 10.47 -5.97 -8.44
N ALA A 157 9.66 -5.47 -9.36
CA ALA A 157 8.24 -5.79 -9.43
C ALA A 157 8.00 -7.28 -9.74
N TYR A 158 6.78 -7.73 -9.48
CA TYR A 158 6.33 -9.07 -9.86
C TYR A 158 5.47 -8.99 -11.14
N THR A 159 5.43 -10.09 -11.89
CA THR A 159 4.48 -10.25 -12.99
C THR A 159 3.12 -10.73 -12.47
N LYS A 160 2.10 -10.65 -13.31
CA LYS A 160 0.78 -11.22 -13.01
C LYS A 160 0.86 -12.71 -12.69
N GLN A 161 1.62 -13.45 -13.50
CA GLN A 161 1.81 -14.90 -13.31
C GLN A 161 2.42 -15.21 -11.95
N GLN A 162 3.45 -14.47 -11.53
CA GLN A 162 4.07 -14.67 -10.22
C GLN A 162 3.08 -14.43 -9.06
N PHE A 163 2.25 -13.39 -9.17
CA PHE A 163 1.18 -13.17 -8.19
C PHE A 163 0.17 -14.31 -8.17
N GLN A 164 -0.25 -14.81 -9.34
CA GLN A 164 -1.15 -15.97 -9.42
C GLN A 164 -0.54 -17.19 -8.72
N ASP A 165 0.74 -17.45 -8.91
CA ASP A 165 1.44 -18.59 -8.29
C ASP A 165 1.60 -18.44 -6.78
N PHE A 166 1.82 -17.23 -6.28
CA PHE A 166 1.77 -16.98 -4.84
C PHE A 166 0.37 -17.17 -4.26
N LEU A 167 -0.66 -16.64 -4.91
CA LEU A 167 -2.01 -16.65 -4.38
C LEU A 167 -2.64 -18.04 -4.31
N LYS A 168 -2.23 -18.98 -5.18
CA LYS A 168 -2.57 -20.42 -5.08
C LYS A 168 -2.17 -21.04 -3.74
N GLN A 169 -1.20 -20.45 -3.03
CA GLN A 169 -0.65 -20.92 -1.76
C GLN A 169 -1.18 -20.13 -0.55
N THR A 170 -2.30 -19.42 -0.74
CA THR A 170 -2.94 -18.59 0.29
C THR A 170 -4.39 -19.00 0.48
N ASN A 171 -5.00 -18.53 1.57
CA ASN A 171 -6.41 -18.81 1.90
C ASN A 171 -7.37 -17.72 1.42
N PHE A 172 -6.98 -16.90 0.43
CA PHE A 172 -7.91 -15.96 -0.20
C PHE A 172 -8.92 -16.73 -1.06
N ARG A 173 -10.22 -16.39 -0.93
CA ARG A 173 -11.33 -17.06 -1.63
C ARG A 173 -11.61 -16.48 -3.00
N SER A 174 -11.58 -15.16 -3.12
CA SER A 174 -11.74 -14.47 -4.40
C SER A 174 -10.47 -13.71 -4.74
N ILE A 175 -10.07 -13.79 -6.01
CA ILE A 175 -8.86 -13.19 -6.56
C ILE A 175 -9.24 -12.54 -7.89
N ASP A 176 -9.20 -11.21 -7.95
CA ASP A 176 -9.25 -10.45 -9.21
C ASP A 176 -7.91 -9.71 -9.38
N ILE A 177 -7.25 -9.91 -10.52
CA ILE A 177 -5.96 -9.29 -10.84
C ILE A 177 -6.13 -8.50 -12.13
N ARG A 178 -6.14 -7.18 -11.99
CA ARG A 178 -6.26 -6.24 -13.11
C ARG A 178 -4.91 -5.68 -13.47
N GLU A 179 -4.72 -5.58 -14.78
CA GLU A 179 -3.54 -5.03 -15.38
C GLU A 179 -3.81 -3.58 -15.76
N ASN A 180 -3.09 -2.69 -15.08
CA ASN A 180 -3.12 -1.28 -15.41
C ASN A 180 -1.88 -0.96 -16.24
N PHE A 181 -1.91 0.21 -16.86
CA PHE A 181 -0.90 0.63 -17.81
C PHE A 181 0.55 0.46 -17.34
N LEU A 182 0.83 0.76 -16.06
CA LEU A 182 2.17 0.70 -15.46
C LEU A 182 2.34 -0.44 -14.45
N GLY A 183 1.28 -1.20 -14.17
CA GLY A 183 1.20 -1.95 -12.92
C GLY A 183 0.13 -3.02 -12.86
N LEU A 184 -0.13 -3.44 -11.63
CA LEU A 184 -1.16 -4.40 -11.27
C LEU A 184 -1.97 -3.86 -10.10
N GLU A 185 -3.25 -4.18 -10.12
CA GLU A 185 -4.16 -4.04 -9.01
C GLU A 185 -4.75 -5.41 -8.69
N LEU A 186 -4.57 -5.85 -7.45
CA LEU A 186 -5.13 -7.10 -6.95
C LEU A 186 -6.25 -6.77 -5.98
N MET A 187 -7.42 -7.33 -6.20
CA MET A 187 -8.54 -7.30 -5.27
C MET A 187 -8.76 -8.71 -4.74
N LEU A 188 -8.59 -8.88 -3.43
CA LEU A 188 -8.61 -10.18 -2.76
C LEU A 188 -9.69 -10.19 -1.67
N SER A 189 -10.35 -11.31 -1.45
CA SER A 189 -11.27 -11.49 -0.31
C SER A 189 -10.96 -12.76 0.50
N ARG A 190 -11.14 -12.68 1.81
CA ARG A 190 -10.97 -13.80 2.74
C ARG A 190 -12.26 -14.59 2.96
#